data_AF-A0A183SKU8-F1
#
_entry.id   AF-A0A183SKU8-F1
#
_cell.length_a   1.000
_cell.length_b   1.000
_cell.length_c   1.000
_cell.angle_alpha   90.00
_cell.angle_beta   90.00
_cell.angle_gamma   90.00
#
_symmetry.space_group_name_H-M   'P 1'
#
loop_
_entity.id
_entity.type
_entity.pdbx_description
1 polymer ?
#
loop_
_entity_poly.entity_id
_entity_poly.type
_entity_poly.pdbx_seq_one_letter_code
_entity_poly.pdbx_strand_id
1 'polypeptide(L)'
;MLRFFVLITGAVSIYASMEHHRKDDSGAAHGLQLWKQSEDAYCLNSSNLLDSNHNTARAPLDRSKFGRFVGTIEPGQGFDEYGLLQAESSRSSSFIADEVSRLMVVDRELYDSCLRPFRGLQLSARQKLAHQYPLFASWPESFIKMAVISLKPKRAGFGMNIVTQGQAVDGLIFLATGEVKILMNPLLHITQYSQLDLESFKRSKEDKRSHCAKEW
;
A
#
# COMPACT_ATOMS: atom_id res chain seq x y z
N MET A 1 -12.07 -13.46 16.66
CA MET A 1 -12.33 -14.20 15.40
C MET A 1 -11.87 -13.33 14.24
N LEU A 2 -10.91 -13.78 13.44
CA LEU A 2 -10.44 -13.03 12.26
C LEU A 2 -11.47 -13.14 11.13
N ARG A 3 -11.73 -12.04 10.42
CA ARG A 3 -12.68 -11.95 9.32
C ARG A 3 -12.02 -11.26 8.14
N PHE A 4 -12.39 -11.66 6.92
CA PHE A 4 -11.94 -10.96 5.73
C PHE A 4 -12.97 -9.89 5.36
N PHE A 5 -12.49 -8.71 4.97
CA PHE A 5 -13.35 -7.61 4.58
C PHE A 5 -13.09 -7.21 3.14
N VAL A 6 -14.15 -6.86 2.42
CA VAL A 6 -14.09 -6.22 1.10
C VAL A 6 -14.74 -4.85 1.20
N LEU A 7 -14.02 -3.81 0.78
CA LEU A 7 -14.53 -2.45 0.75
C LEU A 7 -15.46 -2.29 -0.46
N ILE A 8 -16.73 -1.95 -0.23
CA ILE A 8 -17.73 -1.75 -1.28
C ILE A 8 -17.78 -0.28 -1.70
N THR A 9 -17.77 0.64 -0.73
CA THR A 9 -17.69 2.09 -0.93
C THR A 9 -16.91 2.73 0.21
N GLY A 10 -16.32 3.89 -0.04
CA GLY A 10 -15.55 4.64 0.95
C GLY A 10 -14.04 4.49 0.77
N ALA A 11 -13.27 4.89 1.78
CA ALA A 11 -11.82 4.76 1.84
C ALA A 11 -11.39 4.32 3.25
N VAL A 12 -10.41 3.41 3.30
CA VAL A 12 -9.87 2.89 4.56
C VAL A 12 -8.34 2.98 4.56
N SER A 13 -7.77 3.64 5.55
CA SER A 13 -6.33 3.72 5.77
C SER A 13 -5.81 2.55 6.60
N ILE A 14 -4.65 2.01 6.21
CA ILE A 14 -3.96 0.90 6.89
C ILE A 14 -2.75 1.45 7.66
N TYR A 15 -2.64 1.03 8.92
CA TYR A 15 -1.49 1.31 9.77
C TYR A 15 -0.93 0.00 10.32
N ALA A 16 0.38 -0.21 10.23
CA ALA A 16 1.05 -1.41 10.75
C ALA A 16 1.83 -1.09 12.04
N SER A 17 1.64 -1.91 13.08
CA SER A 17 2.40 -1.82 14.32
C SER A 17 3.78 -2.47 14.17
N MET A 18 4.80 -1.80 14.70
CA MET A 18 6.20 -2.22 14.66
C MET A 18 6.64 -3.00 15.90
N GLU A 19 5.73 -3.27 16.84
CA GLU A 19 6.10 -3.93 18.09
C GLU A 19 6.61 -5.35 17.82
N HIS A 20 7.94 -5.47 17.88
CA HIS A 20 8.66 -6.73 18.02
C HIS A 20 8.09 -7.47 19.24
N HIS A 21 7.48 -8.64 19.03
CA HIS A 21 7.42 -9.64 20.09
C HIS A 21 8.86 -10.10 20.37
N ARG A 22 9.59 -9.35 21.19
CA ARG A 22 10.68 -9.93 21.99
C ARG A 22 10.01 -10.96 22.89
N LYS A 23 10.36 -12.24 22.69
CA LYS A 23 10.11 -13.29 23.69
C LYS A 23 11.05 -13.02 24.86
N ASP A 24 10.67 -12.08 25.71
CA ASP A 24 11.27 -11.97 27.04
C ASP A 24 10.28 -12.64 28.00
N ASP A 25 10.64 -13.85 28.43
CA ASP A 25 10.04 -14.54 29.57
C ASP A 25 10.33 -13.73 30.84
N SER A 26 9.55 -12.67 31.07
CA SER A 26 9.36 -12.08 32.39
C SER A 26 8.15 -11.16 32.34
N GLY A 27 7.13 -11.50 33.11
CA GLY A 27 5.82 -10.87 33.05
C GLY A 27 5.84 -9.36 33.28
N ALA A 28 5.11 -8.64 32.43
CA ALA A 28 4.53 -7.36 32.79
C ALA A 28 3.27 -7.12 31.94
N ALA A 29 2.14 -7.09 32.62
CA ALA A 29 0.83 -6.81 32.09
C ALA A 29 0.70 -5.33 31.64
N HIS A 30 1.26 -4.99 30.48
CA HIS A 30 1.11 -3.65 29.90
C HIS A 30 0.45 -3.63 28.50
N GLY A 31 0.48 -4.72 27.74
CA GLY A 31 -0.16 -4.80 26.41
C GLY A 31 -1.67 -5.11 26.42
N LEU A 32 -2.18 -5.69 27.51
CA LEU A 32 -3.60 -6.07 27.63
C LEU A 32 -4.50 -4.93 28.12
N GLN A 33 -3.92 -3.84 28.61
CA GLN A 33 -4.69 -2.76 29.25
C GLN A 33 -5.24 -1.74 28.23
N LEU A 34 -4.64 -1.66 27.04
CA LEU A 34 -5.13 -0.76 25.98
C LEU A 34 -6.31 -1.34 25.19
N TRP A 35 -6.43 -2.68 25.12
CA TRP A 35 -7.48 -3.34 24.33
C TRP A 35 -8.78 -3.48 25.13
N LYS A 36 -8.71 -3.65 26.46
CA LYS A 36 -9.88 -3.69 27.35
C LYS A 36 -10.67 -2.38 27.36
N GLN A 37 -10.01 -1.23 27.29
CA GLN A 37 -10.72 0.07 27.24
C GLN A 37 -11.45 0.31 25.90
N SER A 38 -11.16 -0.48 24.86
CA SER A 38 -11.80 -0.33 23.54
C SER A 38 -13.04 -1.21 23.34
N GLU A 39 -13.19 -2.28 24.13
CA GLU A 39 -14.34 -3.20 24.03
C GLU A 39 -15.61 -2.63 24.69
N ASP A 40 -15.47 -1.78 25.71
CA ASP A 40 -16.61 -1.14 26.39
C ASP A 40 -17.27 -0.01 25.56
N ALA A 41 -16.66 0.42 24.45
CA ALA A 41 -17.12 1.57 23.68
C ALA A 41 -17.92 1.25 22.41
N TYR A 42 -17.99 0.00 21.94
CA TYR A 42 -18.59 -0.30 20.62
C TYR A 42 -19.48 -1.55 20.51
N CYS A 43 -19.85 -2.20 21.61
CA CYS A 43 -20.93 -3.20 21.60
C CYS A 43 -22.30 -2.52 21.66
N LEU A 44 -22.70 -1.85 20.57
CA LEU A 44 -24.10 -1.48 20.36
C LEU A 44 -24.81 -2.65 19.67
N ASN A 45 -25.69 -3.30 20.43
CA ASN A 45 -26.55 -4.38 20.00
C ASN A 45 -27.27 -4.05 18.67
N SER A 46 -27.08 -4.91 17.67
CA SER A 46 -27.67 -4.80 16.33
C SER A 46 -29.20 -5.03 16.26
N SER A 47 -29.95 -4.69 17.31
CA SER A 47 -31.40 -4.93 17.35
C SER A 47 -32.26 -3.69 17.54
N ASN A 48 -31.72 -2.48 17.72
CA ASN A 48 -32.53 -1.25 17.82
C ASN A 48 -31.78 -0.03 17.25
N LEU A 49 -31.90 0.27 15.95
CA LEU A 49 -31.48 1.58 15.39
C LEU A 49 -32.20 1.89 14.06
N LEU A 50 -33.52 2.03 14.15
CA LEU A 50 -34.25 3.04 13.40
C LEU A 50 -34.80 3.99 14.45
N ASP A 51 -33.99 4.97 14.85
CA ASP A 51 -34.41 6.32 15.22
C ASP A 51 -33.32 7.07 15.98
N SER A 52 -33.32 8.38 15.76
CA SER A 52 -32.74 9.45 16.60
C SER A 52 -31.31 9.90 16.30
N ASN A 53 -31.25 11.02 15.55
CA ASN A 53 -30.41 12.19 15.78
C ASN A 53 -29.36 12.09 16.91
N HIS A 54 -28.10 11.85 16.55
CA HIS A 54 -26.97 12.25 17.40
C HIS A 54 -25.85 12.84 16.53
N ASN A 55 -25.88 14.16 16.40
CA ASN A 55 -24.79 14.98 15.89
C ASN A 55 -23.79 15.27 17.02
N THR A 56 -23.17 14.22 17.58
CA THR A 56 -22.02 14.39 18.49
C THR A 56 -20.76 14.32 17.66
N ALA A 57 -20.18 15.50 17.39
CA ALA A 57 -18.89 15.62 16.72
C ALA A 57 -17.83 14.88 17.54
N ARG A 58 -17.53 13.64 17.13
CA ARG A 58 -16.46 12.83 17.73
C ARG A 58 -15.14 13.59 17.58
N ALA A 59 -14.37 13.68 18.66
CA ALA A 59 -13.04 14.25 18.61
C ALA A 59 -12.21 13.57 17.50
N PRO A 60 -11.39 14.33 16.76
CA PRO A 60 -10.59 13.78 15.68
C PRO A 60 -9.68 12.66 16.21
N LEU A 61 -9.75 11.51 15.55
CA LEU A 61 -8.98 10.32 15.91
C LEU A 61 -7.47 10.61 15.75
N ASP A 62 -6.70 10.42 16.82
CA ASP A 62 -5.24 10.54 16.76
C ASP A 62 -4.62 9.30 16.08
N ARG A 63 -4.28 9.47 14.80
CA ARG A 63 -3.75 8.40 13.94
C ARG A 63 -2.33 7.96 14.29
N SER A 64 -1.59 8.76 15.06
CA SER A 64 -0.20 8.44 15.44
C SER A 64 -0.09 7.18 16.31
N LYS A 65 -1.17 6.81 16.99
CA LYS A 65 -1.24 5.67 17.92
C LYS A 65 -1.39 4.31 17.23
N PHE A 66 -1.66 4.27 15.93
CA PHE A 66 -2.02 3.04 15.22
C PHE A 66 -0.85 2.40 14.44
N GLY A 67 0.35 2.97 14.56
CA GLY A 67 1.55 2.52 13.89
C GLY A 67 1.88 3.33 12.64
N ARG A 68 2.66 2.73 11.74
CA ARG A 68 3.10 3.41 10.51
C ARG A 68 2.05 3.28 9.41
N PHE A 69 1.72 4.40 8.76
CA PHE A 69 0.86 4.38 7.58
C PHE A 69 1.48 3.52 6.47
N VAL A 70 0.71 2.54 5.98
CA VAL A 70 1.14 1.61 4.92
C VAL A 70 0.49 1.98 3.59
N GLY A 71 -0.75 2.46 3.62
CA GLY A 71 -1.47 2.86 2.43
C GLY A 71 -2.98 2.95 2.65
N THR A 72 -3.69 3.22 1.56
CA THR A 72 -5.15 3.32 1.51
C THR A 72 -5.72 2.16 0.69
N ILE A 73 -6.84 1.63 1.17
CA ILE A 73 -7.70 0.62 0.55
C ILE A 73 -8.82 1.37 -0.17
N GLU A 74 -8.98 1.04 -1.43
CA GLU A 74 -10.00 1.62 -2.32
C GLU A 74 -11.18 0.66 -2.51
N PRO A 75 -12.35 1.16 -2.94
CA PRO A 75 -13.49 0.31 -3.26
C PRO A 75 -13.12 -0.85 -4.21
N GLY A 76 -13.68 -2.03 -3.94
CA GLY A 76 -13.37 -3.28 -4.62
C GLY A 76 -12.16 -4.03 -4.06
N GLN A 77 -11.37 -3.43 -3.17
CA GLN A 77 -10.22 -4.08 -2.55
C GLN A 77 -10.61 -4.79 -1.24
N GLY A 78 -9.92 -5.89 -0.95
CA GLY A 78 -10.08 -6.63 0.30
C GLY A 78 -8.88 -6.48 1.23
N PHE A 79 -9.10 -6.66 2.53
CA PHE A 79 -8.09 -6.47 3.56
C PHE A 79 -8.26 -7.44 4.74
N ASP A 80 -7.25 -7.47 5.61
CA ASP A 80 -7.05 -8.45 6.70
C ASP A 80 -6.74 -9.88 6.21
N GLU A 81 -6.27 -10.03 4.96
CA GLU A 81 -5.85 -11.32 4.39
C GLU A 81 -4.63 -11.92 5.12
N TYR A 82 -3.75 -11.05 5.64
CA TYR A 82 -2.49 -11.47 6.25
C TYR A 82 -2.72 -12.29 7.52
N GLY A 83 -3.63 -11.86 8.39
CA GLY A 83 -3.99 -12.59 9.61
C GLY A 83 -4.70 -13.93 9.32
N LEU A 84 -5.39 -14.04 8.17
CA LEU A 84 -6.06 -15.28 7.76
C LEU A 84 -5.16 -16.27 7.03
N LEU A 85 -4.04 -15.80 6.48
CA LEU A 85 -3.05 -16.61 5.77
C LEU A 85 -1.91 -17.09 6.67
N GLN A 86 -1.62 -16.40 7.77
CA GLN A 86 -0.63 -16.84 8.77
C GLN A 86 -1.32 -17.59 9.92
N ALA A 87 -0.70 -18.70 10.34
CA ALA A 87 -1.19 -19.50 11.46
C ALA A 87 -1.08 -18.76 12.81
N GLU A 88 -0.17 -17.80 12.90
CA GLU A 88 0.06 -16.95 14.08
C GLU A 88 -0.86 -15.73 14.03
N SER A 89 -1.94 -15.79 14.82
CA SER A 89 -3.07 -14.86 14.78
C SER A 89 -2.81 -13.51 15.49
N SER A 90 -1.63 -12.92 15.33
CA SER A 90 -1.38 -11.58 15.88
C SER A 90 -1.81 -10.52 14.87
N ARG A 91 -2.84 -9.73 15.24
CA ARG A 91 -3.31 -8.60 14.45
C ARG A 91 -2.22 -7.52 14.45
N SER A 92 -1.41 -7.47 13.39
CA SER A 92 -0.29 -6.53 13.26
C SER A 92 -0.69 -5.18 12.64
N SER A 93 -1.93 -5.04 12.19
CA SER A 93 -2.40 -3.85 11.47
C SER A 93 -3.74 -3.35 11.96
N SER A 94 -3.88 -2.03 11.98
CA SER A 94 -5.11 -1.29 12.25
C SER A 94 -5.68 -0.71 10.96
N PHE A 95 -7.00 -0.73 10.85
CA PHE A 95 -7.73 -0.21 9.70
C PHE A 95 -8.67 0.89 10.17
N ILE A 96 -8.56 2.07 9.57
CA ILE A 96 -9.33 3.26 9.95
C ILE A 96 -10.14 3.70 8.74
N ALA A 97 -11.47 3.73 8.87
CA ALA A 97 -12.32 4.31 7.84
C ALA A 97 -12.10 5.83 7.81
N ASP A 98 -11.70 6.34 6.65
CA ASP A 98 -11.45 7.77 6.44
C ASP A 98 -12.76 8.53 6.19
N GLU A 99 -13.79 7.80 5.75
CA GLU A 99 -15.13 8.29 5.45
C GLU A 99 -16.19 7.20 5.69
N VAL A 100 -17.47 7.54 5.52
CA VAL A 100 -18.58 6.59 5.63
C VAL A 100 -18.38 5.46 4.62
N SER A 101 -18.06 4.28 5.14
CA SER A 101 -17.62 3.13 4.34
C SER A 101 -18.59 1.96 4.48
N ARG A 102 -18.82 1.26 3.37
CA ARG A 102 -19.62 0.02 3.34
C ARG A 102 -18.67 -1.15 3.14
N LEU A 103 -18.77 -2.13 4.02
CA LEU A 103 -17.92 -3.32 4.00
C LEU A 103 -18.78 -4.57 3.78
N MET A 104 -18.28 -5.49 2.95
CA MET A 104 -18.75 -6.86 2.91
C MET A 104 -17.84 -7.71 3.79
N VAL A 105 -18.44 -8.48 4.69
CA VAL A 105 -17.73 -9.39 5.57
C VAL A 105 -17.79 -10.79 4.95
N VAL A 106 -16.63 -11.43 4.82
CA VAL A 106 -16.52 -12.81 4.36
C VAL A 106 -16.09 -13.67 5.53
N ASP A 107 -16.92 -14.63 5.87
CA ASP A 107 -16.64 -15.58 6.95
C ASP A 107 -15.45 -16.47 6.61
N ARG A 108 -14.79 -16.97 7.66
CA ARG A 108 -13.56 -17.74 7.52
C ARG A 108 -13.74 -18.98 6.64
N GLU A 109 -14.83 -19.72 6.79
CA GLU A 109 -15.08 -20.93 5.99
C GLU A 109 -15.23 -20.61 4.49
N LEU A 110 -15.93 -19.52 4.17
CA LEU A 110 -16.07 -19.05 2.79
C LEU A 110 -14.75 -18.50 2.24
N TYR A 111 -13.97 -17.80 3.06
CA TYR A 111 -12.63 -17.35 2.68
C TYR A 111 -11.71 -18.54 2.39
N ASP A 112 -11.69 -19.54 3.27
CA ASP A 112 -10.81 -20.70 3.19
C ASP A 112 -11.13 -21.56 1.96
N SER A 113 -12.40 -21.70 1.61
CA SER A 113 -12.85 -22.47 0.44
C SER A 113 -12.69 -21.72 -0.89
N CYS A 114 -12.97 -20.41 -0.93
CA CYS A 114 -13.03 -19.67 -2.21
C CYS A 114 -11.84 -18.75 -2.47
N LEU A 115 -11.28 -18.10 -1.44
CA LEU A 115 -10.33 -17.00 -1.60
C LEU A 115 -8.90 -17.37 -1.23
N ARG A 116 -8.71 -18.22 -0.20
CA ARG A 116 -7.38 -18.61 0.30
C ARG A 116 -6.47 -19.18 -0.79
N PRO A 117 -6.91 -20.10 -1.69
CA PRO A 117 -6.02 -20.64 -2.72
C PRO A 117 -5.49 -19.54 -3.66
N PHE A 118 -6.36 -18.65 -4.11
CA PHE A 118 -6.02 -17.58 -5.04
C PHE A 118 -5.18 -16.48 -4.38
N ARG A 119 -5.57 -16.03 -3.19
CA ARG A 119 -4.86 -14.99 -2.43
C ARG A 119 -3.51 -15.49 -1.91
N GLY A 120 -3.43 -16.74 -1.48
CA GLY A 120 -2.17 -17.38 -1.08
C GLY A 120 -1.15 -17.42 -2.23
N LEU A 121 -1.60 -17.70 -3.46
CA LEU A 121 -0.74 -17.64 -4.63
C LEU A 121 -0.18 -16.23 -4.86
N GLN A 122 -1.03 -15.20 -4.77
CA GLN A 122 -0.60 -13.80 -4.92
C GLN A 122 0.38 -13.37 -3.82
N LEU A 123 0.10 -13.72 -2.56
CA LEU A 123 0.97 -13.40 -1.44
C LEU A 123 2.33 -14.09 -1.58
N SER A 124 2.35 -15.37 -1.94
CA SER A 124 3.60 -16.11 -2.12
C SER A 124 4.45 -15.54 -3.27
N ALA A 125 3.82 -15.02 -4.32
CA ALA A 125 4.54 -14.32 -5.39
C ALA A 125 5.20 -13.03 -4.90
N ARG A 126 4.49 -12.23 -4.07
CA ARG A 126 5.05 -11.01 -3.46
C ARG A 126 6.18 -11.35 -2.48
N GLN A 127 6.02 -12.40 -1.67
CA GLN A 127 7.07 -12.87 -0.76
C GLN A 127 8.32 -13.30 -1.54
N LYS A 128 8.16 -14.09 -2.61
CA LYS A 128 9.28 -14.49 -3.48
C LYS A 128 10.01 -13.27 -4.05
N LEU A 129 9.26 -12.28 -4.55
CA LEU A 129 9.83 -11.03 -5.03
C LEU A 129 10.63 -10.32 -3.92
N ALA A 130 10.04 -10.13 -2.74
CA ALA A 130 10.70 -9.44 -1.65
C ALA A 130 11.97 -10.17 -1.17
N HIS A 131 11.99 -11.51 -1.14
CA HIS A 131 13.18 -12.25 -0.71
C HIS A 131 14.25 -12.44 -1.80
N GLN A 132 13.90 -12.33 -3.09
CA GLN A 132 14.84 -12.50 -4.19
C GLN A 132 15.53 -11.20 -4.61
N TYR A 133 14.88 -10.05 -4.43
CA TYR A 133 15.44 -8.78 -4.91
C TYR A 133 16.54 -8.27 -3.97
N PRO A 134 17.75 -7.97 -4.51
CA PRO A 134 18.88 -7.52 -3.69
C PRO A 134 18.60 -6.28 -2.82
N LEU A 135 17.66 -5.43 -3.25
CA LEU A 135 17.25 -4.23 -2.52
C LEU A 135 16.78 -4.54 -1.09
N PHE A 136 16.17 -5.70 -0.88
CA PHE A 136 15.60 -6.10 0.40
C PHE A 136 16.51 -7.04 1.21
N ALA A 137 17.65 -7.46 0.67
CA ALA A 137 18.49 -8.49 1.28
C ALA A 137 19.03 -8.09 2.66
N SER A 138 19.26 -6.79 2.88
CA SER A 138 19.74 -6.25 4.16
C SER A 138 18.61 -5.80 5.10
N TRP A 139 17.35 -5.94 4.71
CA TRP A 139 16.23 -5.43 5.48
C TRP A 139 15.88 -6.41 6.61
N PRO A 140 15.49 -5.92 7.80
CA PRO A 140 14.93 -6.78 8.82
C PRO A 140 13.62 -7.42 8.37
N GLU A 141 13.34 -8.64 8.83
CA GLU A 141 12.16 -9.43 8.45
C GLU A 141 10.83 -8.67 8.65
N SER A 142 10.73 -7.84 9.69
CA SER A 142 9.55 -6.99 9.92
C SER A 142 9.32 -5.97 8.79
N PHE A 143 10.39 -5.38 8.26
CA PHE A 143 10.31 -4.46 7.12
C PHE A 143 10.01 -5.19 5.81
N ILE A 144 10.56 -6.39 5.62
CA ILE A 144 10.24 -7.23 4.47
C ILE A 144 8.75 -7.60 4.48
N LYS A 145 8.21 -8.02 5.64
CA LYS A 145 6.78 -8.29 5.81
C LYS A 145 5.92 -7.08 5.46
N MET A 146 6.29 -5.87 5.89
CA MET A 146 5.59 -4.64 5.50
C MET A 146 5.65 -4.39 3.99
N ALA A 147 6.82 -4.58 3.37
CA ALA A 147 6.98 -4.42 1.93
C ALA A 147 6.11 -5.41 1.15
N VAL A 148 6.06 -6.68 1.57
CA VAL A 148 5.20 -7.70 0.96
C VAL A 148 3.73 -7.31 0.99
N ILE A 149 3.27 -6.71 2.10
CA ILE A 149 1.88 -6.24 2.26
C ILE A 149 1.60 -5.01 1.39
N SER A 150 2.58 -4.10 1.22
CA SER A 150 2.40 -2.86 0.46
C SER A 150 2.54 -3.04 -1.07
N LEU A 151 3.17 -4.13 -1.53
CA LEU A 151 3.35 -4.41 -2.96
C LEU A 151 2.00 -4.63 -3.67
N LYS A 152 1.66 -3.72 -4.59
CA LYS A 152 0.45 -3.81 -5.43
C LYS A 152 0.80 -4.39 -6.81
N PRO A 153 0.13 -5.47 -7.26
CA PRO A 153 0.35 -6.01 -8.60
C PRO A 153 -0.21 -5.04 -9.65
N LYS A 154 0.59 -4.70 -10.66
CA LYS A 154 0.19 -3.87 -11.80
C LYS A 154 0.49 -4.62 -13.10
N ARG A 155 -0.44 -4.60 -14.05
CA ARG A 155 -0.24 -5.13 -15.41
C ARG A 155 -0.19 -3.96 -16.38
N ALA A 156 0.73 -4.02 -17.33
CA ALA A 156 0.85 -3.06 -18.42
C ALA A 156 0.88 -3.84 -19.75
N GLY A 157 0.10 -3.37 -20.72
CA GLY A 157 0.10 -3.89 -22.08
C GLY A 157 1.22 -3.31 -22.91
N PHE A 158 1.44 -3.90 -24.09
CA PHE A 158 2.39 -3.36 -25.07
C PHE A 158 2.04 -1.91 -25.45
N GLY A 159 3.05 -1.05 -25.50
CA GLY A 159 2.89 0.37 -25.83
C GLY A 159 2.32 1.24 -24.70
N MET A 160 1.98 0.68 -23.54
CA MET A 160 1.54 1.47 -22.40
C MET A 160 2.72 2.15 -21.69
N ASN A 161 2.59 3.45 -21.45
CA ASN A 161 3.52 4.18 -20.60
C ASN A 161 3.28 3.82 -19.13
N ILE A 162 4.30 3.28 -18.49
CA ILE A 162 4.26 2.90 -17.06
C ILE A 162 4.51 4.13 -16.18
N VAL A 163 5.48 4.96 -16.58
CA VAL A 163 5.88 6.22 -15.93
C VAL A 163 6.24 7.24 -17.01
N THR A 164 6.11 8.53 -16.69
CA THR A 164 6.43 9.63 -17.61
C THR A 164 7.48 10.55 -17.00
N GLN A 165 8.47 10.94 -17.81
CA GLN A 165 9.53 11.85 -17.38
C GLN A 165 8.95 13.19 -16.90
N GLY A 166 9.43 13.68 -15.76
CA GLY A 166 8.96 14.93 -15.14
C GLY A 166 7.74 14.78 -14.24
N GLN A 167 7.12 13.60 -14.16
CA GLN A 167 6.11 13.35 -13.12
C GLN A 167 6.75 13.26 -11.74
N ALA A 168 5.99 13.67 -10.72
CA ALA A 168 6.39 13.53 -9.33
C ALA A 168 6.60 12.05 -9.00
N VAL A 169 7.68 11.75 -8.29
CA VAL A 169 7.99 10.38 -7.87
C VAL A 169 7.04 9.99 -6.74
N ASP A 170 6.20 9.00 -6.98
CA ASP A 170 5.18 8.51 -6.06
C ASP A 170 5.46 7.10 -5.52
N GLY A 171 6.52 6.44 -6.00
CA GLY A 171 6.91 5.13 -5.51
C GLY A 171 7.98 4.43 -6.32
N LEU A 172 8.18 3.15 -6.00
CA LEU A 172 9.09 2.23 -6.69
C LEU A 172 8.27 1.17 -7.44
N ILE A 173 8.73 0.81 -8.63
CA ILE A 173 8.12 -0.23 -9.46
C ILE A 173 9.14 -1.35 -9.66
N PHE A 174 8.74 -2.57 -9.33
CA PHE A 174 9.55 -3.77 -9.54
C PHE A 174 9.02 -4.54 -10.74
N LEU A 175 9.85 -4.77 -11.74
CA LEU A 175 9.50 -5.57 -12.91
C LEU A 175 9.53 -7.05 -12.54
N ALA A 176 8.35 -7.64 -12.29
CA ALA A 176 8.24 -9.05 -11.93
C ALA A 176 8.44 -10.00 -13.12
N THR A 177 7.84 -9.68 -14.27
CA THR A 177 7.95 -10.45 -15.51
C THR A 177 7.84 -9.55 -16.73
N GLY A 178 8.42 -9.98 -17.86
CA GLY A 178 8.39 -9.24 -19.13
C GLY A 178 9.57 -8.29 -19.30
N GLU A 179 9.42 -7.35 -20.24
CA GLU A 179 10.46 -6.40 -20.62
C GLU A 179 9.88 -4.99 -20.71
N VAL A 180 10.70 -3.99 -20.39
CA VAL A 180 10.33 -2.59 -20.47
C VAL A 180 11.42 -1.81 -21.18
N LYS A 181 11.02 -0.84 -22.01
CA LYS A 181 11.94 0.09 -22.66
C LYS A 181 11.96 1.40 -21.89
N ILE A 182 13.12 1.77 -21.38
CA ILE A 182 13.32 3.09 -20.76
C ILE A 182 13.69 4.08 -21.86
N LEU A 183 12.88 5.13 -22.00
CA LEU A 183 13.13 6.25 -22.89
C LEU A 183 13.17 7.52 -22.04
N MET A 184 14.16 8.37 -22.31
CA MET A 184 14.36 9.62 -21.59
C MET A 184 14.84 10.67 -22.59
N ASN A 185 14.40 11.92 -22.41
CA ASN A 185 14.95 13.08 -23.10
C ASN A 185 16.08 13.70 -22.25
N PRO A 186 17.36 13.55 -22.63
CA PRO A 186 18.49 14.06 -21.84
C PRO A 186 18.51 15.59 -21.75
N LEU A 187 17.90 16.29 -22.72
CA LEU A 187 17.86 17.76 -22.75
C LEU A 187 17.07 18.36 -21.58
N LEU A 188 16.27 17.57 -20.88
CA LEU A 188 15.55 17.99 -19.67
C LEU A 188 16.38 17.80 -18.39
N HIS A 189 17.57 17.18 -18.47
CA HIS A 189 18.44 16.86 -17.33
C HIS A 189 19.91 17.23 -17.60
N ILE A 190 20.14 18.41 -18.16
CA ILE A 190 21.49 18.87 -18.58
C ILE A 190 22.48 18.81 -17.41
N THR A 191 22.04 19.17 -16.20
CA THR A 191 22.87 19.14 -14.99
C THR A 191 23.29 17.72 -14.57
N GLN A 192 22.43 16.72 -14.79
CA GLN A 192 22.71 15.32 -14.44
C GLN A 192 23.67 14.65 -15.44
N TYR A 193 23.70 15.16 -16.68
CA TYR A 193 24.48 14.62 -17.77
C TYR A 193 25.47 15.65 -18.33
N SER A 194 26.19 16.35 -17.45
CA SER A 194 27.14 17.41 -17.84
C SER A 194 28.28 16.92 -18.74
N GLN A 195 28.59 15.63 -18.69
CA GLN A 195 29.55 14.96 -19.57
C GLN A 195 29.05 14.80 -21.02
N LEU A 196 27.74 14.90 -21.24
CA LEU A 196 27.17 14.96 -22.57
C LEU A 196 27.06 16.45 -22.90
N ASP A 197 27.70 16.89 -23.99
CA ASP A 197 27.61 18.28 -24.46
C ASP A 197 26.22 18.60 -25.03
N LEU A 198 25.23 18.62 -24.12
CA LEU A 198 23.81 18.74 -24.43
C LEU A 198 23.42 20.18 -24.80
N GLU A 199 24.17 21.16 -24.30
CA GLU A 199 23.95 22.58 -24.60
C GLU A 199 24.29 22.90 -26.06
N SER A 200 25.40 22.38 -26.58
CA SER A 200 25.73 22.56 -28.00
C SER A 200 24.73 21.84 -28.92
N PHE A 201 24.28 20.66 -28.51
CA PHE A 201 23.25 19.91 -29.24
C PHE A 201 21.90 20.64 -29.26
N LYS A 202 21.51 21.26 -28.15
CA LYS A 202 20.29 22.06 -28.04
C LYS A 202 20.34 23.28 -28.97
N ARG A 203 21.44 24.04 -28.94
CA ARG A 203 21.66 25.20 -29.83
C ARG A 203 21.59 24.81 -31.31
N SER A 204 22.25 23.71 -31.70
CA SER A 204 22.21 23.23 -33.08
C SER A 204 20.80 22.92 -33.59
N LYS A 205 19.92 22.39 -32.72
CA LYS A 205 18.51 22.14 -33.09
C LYS A 205 17.67 23.42 -33.20
N GLU A 206 17.92 24.40 -32.33
CA GLU A 206 17.24 25.70 -32.36
C GLU A 206 17.63 26.50 -33.61
N ASP A 207 18.91 26.49 -34.00
CA ASP A 207 19.40 27.15 -35.22
C ASP A 207 18.78 26.54 -36.49
N LYS A 208 18.69 25.20 -36.58
CA LYS A 208 18.04 24.52 -37.71
C LYS A 208 16.55 24.82 -37.82
N ARG A 209 15.84 24.94 -36.69
CA ARG A 209 14.42 25.34 -36.68
C ARG A 209 14.23 26.79 -37.10
N SER A 210 15.11 27.67 -36.65
CA SER A 210 15.11 29.10 -36.98
C SER A 210 15.40 29.35 -38.46
N HIS A 211 16.21 28.49 -39.09
CA HIS A 211 16.50 28.57 -40.51
C HIS A 211 15.33 28.07 -41.37
N CYS A 212 14.65 26.99 -40.98
CA CYS A 212 13.51 26.44 -41.71
C CYS A 212 12.23 27.29 -41.57
N ALA A 213 12.07 28.01 -40.44
CA ALA A 213 10.95 28.94 -40.24
C ALA A 213 11.07 30.25 -41.05
N LYS A 214 12.20 30.50 -41.71
CA LYS A 214 12.45 31.71 -42.52
C LYS A 214 12.29 31.49 -44.03
N GLU A 215 11.91 30.29 -44.47
CA GLU A 215 11.76 29.92 -45.88
C GLU A 215 10.29 29.95 -46.38
N TRP A 216 9.41 30.69 -45.71
CA TRP A 216 8.03 30.95 -46.16
C TRP A 216 7.73 32.45 -46.19
#